data_AF-A0A9D8RL82-F1
#
_entry.id   AF-A0A9D8RL82-F1
#
_cell.length_a   1.000
_cell.length_b   1.000
_cell.length_c   1.000
_cell.angle_alpha   90.00
_cell.angle_beta   90.00
_cell.angle_gamma   90.00
#
_symmetry.space_group_name_H-M   'P 1'
#
loop_
_entity.id
_entity.type
_entity.pdbx_description
1 polymer ?
#
loop_
_entity_poly.entity_id
_entity_poly.type
_entity_poly.pdbx_seq_one_letter_code
_entity_poly.pdbx_strand_id
1 'polypeptide(L)'
;EHLQDNIHTYAPLVELTTEEKEFLFETARLMAQYPTIPCNDCKYCMPCPYGVDIPGVLLHYNKCVNEGNLSNSSRDENYVKARRAFLVGYDRAVEKGRGAAHCTGCKECNHHCPQRINIPRELQRIDRYIEDLKQRKEF
;
A
#
# COMPACT_ATOMS: atom_id res chain seq x y z
N GLU A 1 1.81 33.45 15.67
CA GLU A 1 2.25 33.58 14.27
C GLU A 1 1.61 32.49 13.41
N HIS A 2 2.08 31.24 13.41
CA HIS A 2 1.55 30.17 12.53
C HIS A 2 0.04 29.88 12.62
N LEU A 3 -0.57 30.00 13.81
CA LEU A 3 -2.02 29.82 13.95
C LEU A 3 -2.81 30.91 13.19
N GLN A 4 -2.34 32.16 13.27
CA GLN A 4 -3.01 33.27 12.57
C GLN A 4 -2.82 33.14 11.06
N ASP A 5 -1.63 32.74 10.61
CA ASP A 5 -1.37 32.50 9.19
C ASP A 5 -2.23 31.35 8.63
N ASN A 6 -2.38 30.25 9.37
CA ASN A 6 -3.27 29.16 8.99
C ASN A 6 -4.72 29.65 8.85
N ILE A 7 -5.20 30.45 9.80
CA ILE A 7 -6.57 31.00 9.75
C ILE A 7 -6.73 31.93 8.55
N HIS A 8 -5.75 32.81 8.29
CA HIS A 8 -5.79 33.73 7.15
C HIS A 8 -5.70 33.02 5.80
N THR A 9 -5.00 31.88 5.71
CA THR A 9 -4.93 31.06 4.48
C THR A 9 -6.30 30.56 4.04
N TYR A 10 -7.21 30.31 4.99
CA TYR A 10 -8.55 29.79 4.72
C TYR A 10 -9.65 30.87 4.85
N ALA A 11 -9.29 32.15 4.95
CA ALA A 11 -10.23 33.25 5.19
C ALA A 11 -10.07 34.38 4.14
N PRO A 12 -11.18 34.82 3.49
CA PRO A 12 -12.53 34.28 3.60
C PRO A 12 -12.63 32.89 2.97
N LEU A 13 -13.47 32.03 3.55
CA LEU A 13 -13.76 30.73 2.98
C LEU A 13 -14.49 30.93 1.65
N VAL A 14 -13.83 30.60 0.55
CA VAL A 14 -14.47 30.48 -0.76
C VAL A 14 -14.83 29.02 -0.94
N GLU A 15 -16.13 28.72 -0.88
CA GLU A 15 -16.61 27.35 -1.09
C GLU A 15 -16.45 26.93 -2.54
N LEU A 16 -16.21 25.63 -2.74
CA LEU A 16 -16.24 25.02 -4.05
C LEU A 16 -17.65 25.08 -4.65
N THR A 17 -17.73 25.29 -5.96
CA THR A 17 -18.99 25.17 -6.69
C THR A 17 -19.46 23.72 -6.74
N THR A 18 -20.71 23.50 -7.14
CA THR A 18 -21.25 22.13 -7.30
C THR A 18 -20.44 21.35 -8.33
N GLU A 19 -20.05 21.99 -9.43
CA GLU A 19 -19.26 21.40 -10.51
C GLU A 19 -17.86 21.03 -10.04
N GLU A 20 -17.20 21.89 -9.25
CA GLU A 20 -15.88 21.60 -8.68
C GLU A 20 -15.96 20.43 -7.68
N LYS A 21 -16.99 20.40 -6.83
CA LYS A 21 -17.22 19.28 -5.90
C LYS A 21 -17.43 17.98 -6.67
N GLU A 22 -18.25 17.99 -7.72
CA GLU A 22 -18.52 16.82 -8.55
C GLU A 22 -17.22 16.30 -9.21
N PHE A 23 -16.43 17.18 -9.81
CA PHE A 23 -15.12 16.83 -10.38
C PHE A 23 -14.16 16.19 -9.35
N LEU A 24 -14.08 16.73 -8.14
CA LEU A 24 -13.28 16.14 -7.06
C LEU A 24 -13.79 14.75 -6.66
N PHE A 25 -15.11 14.55 -6.58
CA PHE A 25 -15.69 13.25 -6.26
C PHE A 25 -15.47 12.22 -7.37
N GLU A 26 -15.57 12.62 -8.64
CA GLU A 26 -15.23 11.74 -9.78
C GLU A 26 -13.76 11.30 -9.73
N THR A 27 -12.86 12.26 -9.51
CA THR A 27 -11.43 11.98 -9.36
C THR A 27 -11.17 11.03 -8.18
N ALA A 28 -11.79 11.28 -7.03
CA ALA A 28 -11.66 10.41 -5.86
C ALA A 28 -12.18 8.99 -6.12
N ARG A 29 -13.28 8.84 -6.87
CA ARG A 29 -13.80 7.53 -7.29
C ARG A 29 -12.82 6.79 -8.20
N LEU A 30 -12.23 7.48 -9.17
CA LEU A 30 -11.21 6.89 -10.06
C LEU A 30 -9.98 6.44 -9.26
N MET A 31 -9.51 7.26 -8.34
CA MET A 31 -8.39 6.90 -7.45
C MET A 31 -8.73 5.69 -6.56
N ALA A 32 -9.96 5.61 -6.06
CA ALA A 32 -10.42 4.49 -5.22
C ALA A 32 -10.58 3.17 -5.99
N GLN A 33 -10.70 3.20 -7.32
CA GLN A 33 -10.76 2.00 -8.16
C GLN A 33 -9.39 1.35 -8.38
N TYR A 34 -8.30 2.07 -8.11
CA TYR A 34 -6.96 1.53 -8.29
C TYR A 34 -6.70 0.40 -7.27
N PRO A 35 -6.15 -0.77 -7.68
CA PRO A 35 -6.06 -1.96 -6.84
C PRO A 35 -4.88 -1.88 -5.83
N THR A 36 -4.71 -0.73 -5.19
CA THR A 36 -3.73 -0.50 -4.13
C THR A 36 -4.34 -0.82 -2.76
N ILE A 37 -3.47 -1.03 -1.79
CA ILE A 37 -3.81 -1.14 -0.39
C ILE A 37 -3.88 0.31 0.15
N PRO A 38 -4.93 0.72 0.87
CA PRO A 38 -5.10 2.11 1.33
C PRO A 38 -4.19 2.45 2.53
N CYS A 39 -2.90 2.16 2.43
CA CYS A 39 -1.86 2.48 3.39
C CYS A 39 -1.28 3.87 3.10
N ASN A 40 -1.17 4.69 4.14
CA ASN A 40 -0.66 6.06 4.07
C ASN A 40 0.71 6.25 4.76
N ASP A 41 1.39 5.15 5.13
CA ASP A 41 2.65 5.17 5.89
C ASP A 41 2.59 5.97 7.21
N CYS A 42 1.44 6.02 7.90
CA CYS A 42 1.33 6.71 9.19
C CYS A 42 2.08 6.03 10.35
N LYS A 43 2.50 4.77 10.16
CA LYS A 43 3.25 3.94 11.12
C LYS A 43 2.56 3.66 12.47
N TYR A 44 1.25 3.93 12.60
CA TYR A 44 0.51 3.61 13.83
C TYR A 44 0.44 2.10 14.11
N CYS A 45 0.50 1.26 13.07
CA CYS A 45 0.56 -0.19 13.21
C CYS A 45 1.92 -0.72 13.72
N MET A 46 2.88 0.16 14.01
CA MET A 46 4.23 -0.19 14.41
C MET A 46 4.51 0.18 15.87
N PRO A 47 5.42 -0.55 16.56
CA PRO A 47 6.13 -1.74 16.08
C PRO A 47 5.23 -2.99 16.03
N CYS A 48 5.43 -3.85 15.04
CA CYS A 48 4.82 -5.18 15.06
C CYS A 48 5.52 -6.05 16.11
N PRO A 49 4.78 -6.77 16.99
CA PRO A 49 5.39 -7.63 18.02
C PRO A 49 6.21 -8.79 17.46
N TYR A 50 6.04 -9.12 16.16
CA TYR A 50 6.78 -10.16 15.45
C TYR A 50 7.85 -9.59 14.49
N GLY A 51 8.16 -8.29 14.59
CA GLY A 51 9.24 -7.66 13.83
C GLY A 51 8.93 -7.32 12.37
N VAL A 52 7.73 -7.61 11.89
CA VAL A 52 7.30 -7.29 10.51
C VAL A 52 7.35 -5.77 10.26
N ASP A 53 7.99 -5.35 9.18
CA ASP A 53 7.91 -3.98 8.66
C ASP A 53 6.63 -3.81 7.85
N ILE A 54 5.51 -3.59 8.56
CA ILE A 54 4.18 -3.53 7.96
C ILE A 54 4.12 -2.44 6.86
N PRO A 55 4.48 -1.17 7.11
CA PRO A 55 4.40 -0.14 6.08
C PRO A 55 5.32 -0.43 4.90
N GLY A 56 6.56 -0.89 5.14
CA GLY A 56 7.50 -1.23 4.08
C GLY A 56 6.94 -2.26 3.09
N VAL A 57 6.32 -3.33 3.60
CA VAL A 57 5.70 -4.36 2.75
C VAL A 57 4.51 -3.80 1.95
N LEU A 58 3.59 -3.07 2.60
CA LEU A 58 2.39 -2.56 1.94
C LEU A 58 2.73 -1.49 0.88
N LEU A 59 3.70 -0.61 1.17
CA LEU A 59 4.16 0.43 0.24
C LEU A 59 4.87 -0.17 -0.98
N HIS A 60 5.72 -1.18 -0.78
CA HIS A 60 6.36 -1.87 -1.89
C HIS A 60 5.33 -2.51 -2.82
N TYR A 61 4.32 -3.18 -2.26
CA TYR A 61 3.23 -3.74 -3.06
C TYR A 61 2.52 -2.64 -3.89
N ASN A 62 2.13 -1.54 -3.27
CA ASN A 62 1.47 -0.42 -3.95
C ASN A 62 2.34 0.21 -5.05
N LYS A 63 3.65 0.33 -4.80
CA LYS A 63 4.60 0.80 -5.80
C LYS A 63 4.58 -0.12 -7.02
N CYS A 64 4.62 -1.43 -6.82
CA CYS A 64 4.56 -2.38 -7.93
C CYS A 64 3.22 -2.37 -8.67
N VAL A 65 2.09 -2.12 -7.99
CA VAL A 65 0.79 -1.86 -8.64
C VAL A 65 0.92 -0.67 -9.58
N ASN A 66 1.39 0.47 -9.06
CA ASN A 66 1.46 1.74 -9.80
C ASN A 66 2.43 1.70 -10.99
N GLU A 67 3.51 0.94 -10.86
CA GLU A 67 4.53 0.79 -11.91
C GLU A 67 4.18 -0.31 -12.94
N GLY A 68 3.03 -1.00 -12.80
CA GLY A 68 2.68 -2.13 -13.67
C GLY A 68 3.61 -3.34 -13.51
N ASN A 69 4.26 -3.47 -12.35
CA ASN A 69 5.19 -4.53 -12.01
C ASN A 69 4.52 -5.70 -11.26
N LEU A 70 3.19 -5.72 -11.20
CA LEU A 70 2.43 -6.91 -10.84
C LEU A 70 2.13 -7.71 -12.11
N SER A 71 2.55 -8.96 -12.12
CA SER A 71 2.12 -9.92 -13.12
C SER A 71 0.97 -10.75 -12.59
N ASN A 72 -0.03 -10.96 -13.45
CA ASN A 72 -1.23 -11.75 -13.17
C ASN A 72 -1.10 -13.19 -13.68
N SER A 73 -0.11 -13.47 -14.54
CA SER A 73 0.21 -14.80 -14.99
C SER A 73 1.69 -14.98 -15.30
N SER A 74 2.23 -16.16 -14.99
CA SER A 74 3.58 -16.55 -15.39
C SER A 74 3.80 -16.59 -16.92
N ARG A 75 2.72 -16.51 -17.70
CA ARG A 75 2.70 -16.45 -19.17
C ARG A 75 2.67 -15.03 -19.72
N ASP A 76 2.55 -14.01 -18.87
CA ASP A 76 2.59 -12.61 -19.32
C ASP A 76 3.93 -12.32 -20.00
N GLU A 77 3.91 -11.62 -21.13
CA GLU A 77 5.13 -11.23 -21.86
C GLU A 77 6.13 -10.47 -20.96
N ASN A 78 5.58 -9.65 -20.05
CA ASN A 78 6.35 -8.86 -19.09
C ASN A 78 6.68 -9.59 -17.78
N TYR A 79 6.28 -10.86 -17.60
CA TYR A 79 6.40 -11.60 -16.34
C TYR A 79 7.82 -11.57 -15.78
N VAL A 80 8.83 -11.85 -16.60
CA VAL A 80 10.23 -11.91 -16.16
C VAL A 80 10.70 -10.55 -15.62
N LYS A 81 10.32 -9.46 -16.28
CA LYS A 81 10.65 -8.09 -15.87
C LYS A 81 9.91 -7.70 -14.59
N ALA A 82 8.60 -7.93 -14.56
CA ALA A 82 7.74 -7.64 -13.41
C ALA A 82 8.18 -8.41 -12.16
N ARG A 83 8.40 -9.72 -12.29
CA ARG A 83 8.91 -10.60 -11.22
C ARG A 83 10.24 -10.10 -10.67
N ARG A 84 11.19 -9.75 -11.55
CA ARG A 84 12.50 -9.24 -11.11
C ARG A 84 12.35 -7.92 -10.38
N ALA A 85 11.56 -6.99 -10.92
CA ALA A 85 11.29 -5.70 -10.30
C ALA A 85 10.65 -5.86 -8.92
N PHE A 86 9.66 -6.75 -8.80
CA PHE A 86 8.99 -7.03 -7.54
C PHE A 86 9.94 -7.61 -6.50
N LEU A 87 10.62 -8.72 -6.80
CA LEU A 87 11.46 -9.43 -5.82
C LEU A 87 12.70 -8.62 -5.40
N VAL A 88 13.40 -8.01 -6.37
CA VAL A 88 14.59 -7.19 -6.07
C VAL A 88 14.18 -5.90 -5.34
N GLY A 89 13.05 -5.30 -5.72
CA GLY A 89 12.52 -4.13 -5.01
C GLY A 89 12.13 -4.48 -3.57
N TYR A 90 11.52 -5.65 -3.36
CA TYR A 90 11.10 -6.11 -2.05
C TYR A 90 12.29 -6.31 -1.11
N ASP A 91 13.34 -7.01 -1.57
CA ASP A 91 14.58 -7.22 -0.80
C ASP A 91 15.31 -5.92 -0.43
N ARG A 92 15.11 -4.85 -1.21
CA ARG A 92 15.66 -3.51 -0.92
C ARG A 92 14.78 -2.70 0.03
N ALA A 93 13.46 -2.84 -0.09
CA ALA A 93 12.48 -2.09 0.69
C ALA A 93 12.32 -2.66 2.10
N VAL A 94 12.47 -3.99 2.25
CA VAL A 94 12.19 -4.70 3.50
C VAL A 94 13.39 -5.54 3.90
N GLU A 95 13.93 -5.26 5.09
CA GLU A 95 15.06 -5.99 5.65
C GLU A 95 14.74 -7.48 5.82
N LYS A 96 15.75 -8.34 5.65
CA LYS A 96 15.63 -9.78 5.90
C LYS A 96 15.15 -10.02 7.34
N GLY A 97 14.17 -10.90 7.51
CA GLY A 97 13.56 -11.17 8.80
C GLY A 97 12.37 -10.26 9.14
N ARG A 98 12.07 -9.24 8.32
CA ARG A 98 10.98 -8.27 8.57
C ARG A 98 9.88 -8.29 7.51
N GLY A 99 9.95 -9.23 6.56
CA GLY A 99 8.96 -9.39 5.49
C GLY A 99 7.63 -10.03 5.92
N ALA A 100 6.65 -9.99 5.01
CA ALA A 100 5.30 -10.55 5.18
C ALA A 100 5.25 -11.99 5.72
N ALA A 101 6.21 -12.84 5.34
CA ALA A 101 6.35 -14.22 5.81
C ALA A 101 6.41 -14.36 7.35
N HIS A 102 6.81 -13.29 8.07
CA HIS A 102 6.92 -13.28 9.53
C HIS A 102 5.61 -12.87 10.22
N CYS A 103 4.56 -12.53 9.45
CA CYS A 103 3.25 -12.24 10.00
C CYS A 103 2.60 -13.52 10.54
N THR A 104 2.34 -13.56 11.84
CA THR A 104 1.66 -14.68 12.51
C THR A 104 0.14 -14.58 12.47
N GLY A 105 -0.42 -13.47 11.99
CA GLY A 105 -1.86 -13.26 11.98
C GLY A 105 -2.47 -12.83 13.32
N CYS A 106 -1.68 -12.27 14.24
CA CYS A 106 -2.14 -11.86 15.58
C CYS A 106 -3.18 -10.73 15.62
N LYS A 107 -3.30 -9.93 14.55
CA LYS A 107 -4.26 -8.82 14.36
C LYS A 107 -4.08 -7.57 15.24
N GLU A 108 -3.07 -7.50 16.10
CA GLU A 108 -2.80 -6.31 16.94
C GLU A 108 -2.77 -5.00 16.14
N CYS A 109 -2.10 -5.03 14.98
CA CYS A 109 -1.96 -3.89 14.09
C CYS A 109 -3.28 -3.33 13.54
N ASN A 110 -4.36 -4.14 13.47
CA ASN A 110 -5.64 -3.69 12.92
C ASN A 110 -6.30 -2.62 13.80
N HIS A 111 -6.15 -2.73 15.13
CA HIS A 111 -6.73 -1.76 16.06
C HIS A 111 -6.04 -0.39 16.00
N HIS A 112 -4.78 -0.36 15.58
CA HIS A 112 -4.01 0.86 15.41
C HIS A 112 -4.14 1.49 14.02
N CYS A 113 -4.65 0.77 13.03
CA CYS A 113 -4.72 1.26 11.66
C CYS A 113 -5.89 2.25 11.48
N PRO A 114 -5.64 3.56 11.26
CA PRO A 114 -6.72 4.54 11.10
C PRO A 114 -7.49 4.32 9.78
N GLN A 115 -6.85 3.69 8.80
CA GLN A 115 -7.42 3.34 7.50
C GLN A 115 -8.23 2.03 7.54
N ARG A 116 -8.35 1.38 8.71
CA ARG A 116 -9.10 0.13 8.92
C ARG A 116 -8.70 -1.01 7.99
N ILE A 117 -7.42 -1.04 7.58
CA ILE A 117 -6.86 -2.10 6.76
C ILE A 117 -6.85 -3.39 7.58
N ASN A 118 -7.29 -4.50 6.98
CA ASN A 118 -7.03 -5.82 7.53
C ASN A 118 -5.59 -6.23 7.20
N ILE A 119 -4.64 -5.70 7.97
CA ILE A 119 -3.21 -5.80 7.70
C ILE A 119 -2.75 -7.26 7.59
N PRO A 120 -3.12 -8.18 8.51
CA PRO A 120 -2.71 -9.58 8.39
C PRO A 120 -3.17 -10.24 7.10
N ARG A 121 -4.40 -9.95 6.65
CA ARG A 121 -4.93 -10.50 5.39
C ARG A 121 -4.10 -10.03 4.20
N GLU A 122 -3.75 -8.75 4.15
CA GLU A 122 -2.91 -8.20 3.09
C GLU A 122 -1.50 -8.77 3.12
N LEU A 123 -0.89 -8.90 4.30
CA LEU A 123 0.43 -9.52 4.44
C LEU A 123 0.43 -10.97 3.95
N GLN A 124 -0.58 -11.78 4.33
CA GLN A 124 -0.72 -13.15 3.84
C GLN A 124 -0.96 -13.23 2.32
N ARG A 125 -1.67 -12.25 1.75
CA ARG A 125 -1.87 -12.15 0.29
C ARG A 125 -0.55 -11.87 -0.42
N ILE A 126 0.24 -10.92 0.10
CA ILE A 126 1.55 -10.55 -0.45
C ILE A 126 2.55 -11.68 -0.29
N ASP A 127 2.57 -12.36 0.86
CA ASP A 127 3.47 -13.48 1.11
C ASP A 127 3.24 -14.63 0.11
N ARG A 128 1.98 -15.02 -0.11
CA ARG A 128 1.63 -16.01 -1.14
C ARG A 128 2.11 -15.58 -2.52
N TYR A 129 1.87 -14.32 -2.89
CA TYR A 129 2.34 -13.79 -4.17
C TYR A 129 3.87 -13.88 -4.32
N ILE A 130 4.61 -13.52 -3.28
CA ILE A 130 6.07 -13.64 -3.25
C ILE A 130 6.51 -15.10 -3.45
N GLU A 131 5.86 -16.05 -2.77
CA GLU A 131 6.18 -17.47 -2.90
C GLU A 131 5.88 -18.01 -4.30
N ASP A 132 4.75 -17.61 -4.90
CA ASP A 132 4.40 -17.99 -6.27
C ASP A 132 5.42 -17.45 -7.28
N LEU A 133 5.85 -16.19 -7.10
CA LEU A 133 6.93 -15.60 -7.89
C LEU A 133 8.24 -16.37 -7.70
N LYS A 134 8.65 -16.70 -6.46
CA LYS A 134 9.89 -17.46 -6.20
C LYS A 134 9.86 -18.82 -6.87
N GLN A 135 8.76 -19.55 -6.75
CA GLN A 135 8.57 -20.92 -7.24
C GLN A 135 8.26 -20.97 -8.75
N ARG A 136 7.99 -19.83 -9.39
CA ARG A 136 7.54 -19.73 -10.79
C ARG A 136 6.31 -20.59 -11.07
N LYS A 137 5.40 -20.65 -10.09
CA LYS A 137 4.13 -21.35 -10.27
C LYS A 137 3.31 -20.70 -11.37
N GLU A 138 2.51 -21.50 -12.07
CA GLU A 138 1.43 -20.96 -12.87
C GLU A 138 0.29 -20.54 -11.93
N PHE A 139 -0.16 -19.31 -12.10
CA PHE A 139 -1.31 -18.71 -11.40
C PHE A 139 -2.02 -17.75 -12.37
#